data_AF-A0A5B1CBL6-F1
#
_entry.id   AF-A0A5B1CBL6-F1
#
_cell.length_a   1.000
_cell.length_b   1.000
_cell.length_c   1.000
_cell.angle_alpha   90.00
_cell.angle_beta   90.00
_cell.angle_gamma   90.00
#
_symmetry.space_group_name_H-M   'P 1'
#
loop_
_entity.id
_entity.type
_entity.pdbx_description
1 polymer ?
#
loop_
_entity_poly.entity_id
_entity_poly.type
_entity_poly.pdbx_seq_one_letter_code
_entity_poly.pdbx_strand_id
1 'polypeptide(L)'
;MLRQLRDQSDDDCKFSSYTEGSILAPDDLMIELVAERLSLPDCQAGWLMDGFPRTLSQAQAFDGYLNHHGDQITRVIELVADADGIVKRLIERAKSENRPDDTPQEHRRAIKGIPSSHKASAELLPRP
;
A
#
# COMPACT_ATOMS: atom_id res chain seq x y z
N MET A 1 7.66 -1.37 1.38
CA MET A 1 7.74 -0.13 2.17
C MET A 1 7.13 -0.28 3.57
N LEU A 2 5.84 -0.60 3.73
CA LEU A 2 5.20 -0.76 5.06
C LEU A 2 5.75 -1.94 5.91
N ARG A 3 6.37 -2.93 5.28
CA ARG A 3 6.99 -4.07 5.98
C ARG A 3 8.33 -3.74 6.64
N GLN A 4 9.00 -2.66 6.20
CA GLN A 4 10.30 -2.20 6.73
C GLN A 4 10.15 -1.10 7.79
N LEU A 5 9.00 -0.41 7.85
CA LEU A 5 8.69 0.58 8.88
C LEU A 5 8.37 -0.04 10.25
N ARG A 6 8.06 -1.35 10.28
CA ARG A 6 7.68 -2.11 11.48
C ARG A 6 8.82 -2.33 12.51
N ASP A 7 10.02 -1.86 12.23
CA ASP A 7 11.23 -2.28 12.95
C ASP A 7 12.03 -1.11 13.55
N GLN A 8 11.58 0.15 13.40
CA GLN A 8 12.43 1.32 13.69
C GLN A 8 11.74 2.55 14.31
N SER A 9 10.43 2.60 14.58
CA SER A 9 9.77 3.86 15.00
C SER A 9 8.77 3.71 16.14
N ASP A 10 8.75 4.69 17.07
CA ASP A 10 7.80 4.81 18.19
C ASP A 10 6.32 4.89 17.76
N ASP A 11 6.06 5.21 16.48
CA ASP A 11 4.71 5.22 15.89
C ASP A 11 4.13 3.82 15.61
N ASP A 12 4.92 2.75 15.76
CA ASP A 12 4.44 1.37 15.69
C ASP A 12 3.30 1.09 16.68
N CYS A 13 3.29 1.76 17.84
CA CYS A 13 2.25 1.56 18.85
C CYS A 13 0.90 2.15 18.41
N LYS A 14 0.90 3.30 17.72
CA LYS A 14 -0.33 3.88 17.17
C LYS A 14 -0.81 3.07 15.98
N PHE A 15 0.11 2.70 15.08
CA PHE A 15 -0.23 1.96 13.87
C PHE A 15 -0.69 0.52 14.17
N SER A 16 -0.06 -0.16 15.13
CA SER A 16 -0.42 -1.54 15.52
C SER A 16 -1.89 -1.62 15.93
N SER A 17 -2.38 -0.65 16.70
CA SER A 17 -3.76 -0.59 17.20
C SER A 17 -4.80 -0.55 16.08
N TYR A 18 -4.51 0.11 14.96
CA TYR A 18 -5.40 0.16 13.80
C TYR A 18 -5.33 -1.14 12.99
N THR A 19 -4.12 -1.68 12.77
CA THR A 19 -3.94 -2.94 12.03
C THR A 19 -4.50 -4.17 12.74
N GLU A 20 -4.44 -4.22 14.07
CA GLU A 20 -5.00 -5.33 14.87
C GLU A 20 -6.55 -5.32 14.87
N GLY A 21 -7.15 -4.13 14.73
CA GLY A 21 -8.61 -3.96 14.72
C GLY A 21 -9.29 -4.15 13.37
N SER A 22 -8.56 -4.47 12.29
CA SER A 22 -9.07 -4.38 10.90
C SER A 22 -9.58 -2.97 10.54
N ILE A 23 -9.07 -1.93 11.21
CA ILE A 23 -9.42 -0.53 10.96
C ILE A 23 -8.29 0.06 10.11
N LEU A 24 -8.62 0.65 8.95
CA LEU A 24 -7.63 1.42 8.21
C LEU A 24 -7.20 2.61 9.07
N ALA A 25 -5.89 2.79 9.23
CA ALA A 25 -5.34 4.00 9.82
C ALA A 25 -5.92 5.24 9.09
N PRO A 26 -6.19 6.35 9.81
CA PRO A 26 -6.66 7.58 9.19
C PRO A 26 -5.75 8.02 8.04
N ASP A 27 -6.34 8.51 6.95
CA ASP A 27 -5.59 8.91 5.75
C ASP A 27 -4.49 9.95 6.07
N ASP A 28 -4.78 10.90 6.97
CA ASP A 28 -3.82 11.94 7.39
C ASP A 28 -2.58 11.34 8.08
N LEU A 29 -2.78 10.35 8.97
CA LEU A 29 -1.70 9.66 9.66
C LEU A 29 -0.82 8.88 8.67
N MET A 30 -1.43 8.28 7.65
CA MET A 30 -0.69 7.55 6.61
C MET A 30 0.22 8.48 5.81
N ILE A 31 -0.22 9.71 5.55
CA ILE A 31 0.56 10.69 4.79
C ILE A 31 1.71 11.22 5.64
N GLU A 32 1.51 11.51 6.92
CA GLU A 32 2.59 11.89 7.83
C GLU A 32 3.68 10.80 7.88
N LEU A 33 3.28 9.54 8.05
CA LEU A 33 4.23 8.42 8.11
C LEU A 33 5.01 8.26 6.79
N VAL A 34 4.34 8.43 5.66
CA VAL A 34 4.99 8.40 4.34
C VAL A 34 5.95 9.58 4.18
N ALA A 35 5.54 10.79 4.58
CA ALA A 35 6.33 12.00 4.49
C ALA A 35 7.61 11.89 5.34
N GLU A 36 7.50 11.42 6.58
CA GLU A 36 8.65 11.17 7.44
C GLU A 36 9.60 10.17 6.79
N ARG A 37 9.06 9.09 6.22
CA ARG A 37 9.89 8.06 5.58
C ARG A 37 10.62 8.57 4.34
N LEU A 38 9.97 9.42 3.53
CA LEU A 38 10.56 10.03 2.34
C LEU A 38 11.62 11.08 2.66
N SER A 39 11.58 11.67 3.86
CA SER A 39 12.60 12.62 4.32
C SER A 39 13.97 11.98 4.61
N LEU A 40 14.02 10.64 4.72
CA LEU A 40 15.26 9.93 5.03
C LEU A 40 16.24 9.96 3.84
N PRO A 41 17.56 9.99 4.09
CA PRO A 41 18.56 10.15 3.03
C PRO A 41 18.53 9.06 1.95
N ASP A 42 18.09 7.85 2.29
CA ASP A 42 18.01 6.72 1.36
C ASP A 42 16.91 6.90 0.29
N CYS A 43 15.90 7.73 0.57
CA CYS A 43 14.83 8.03 -0.38
C CYS A 43 15.21 9.10 -1.42
N GLN A 44 16.34 9.81 -1.26
CA GLN A 44 16.79 10.84 -2.21
C GLN A 44 17.16 10.26 -3.58
N ALA A 45 17.62 9.00 -3.63
CA ALA A 45 17.95 8.32 -4.89
C ALA A 45 16.70 7.77 -5.60
N GLY A 46 15.54 7.83 -4.95
CA GLY A 46 14.28 7.26 -5.42
C GLY A 46 13.67 6.30 -4.42
N TRP A 47 12.42 5.95 -4.65
CA TRP A 47 11.62 5.14 -3.75
C TRP A 47 10.60 4.31 -4.52
N LEU A 48 10.17 3.20 -3.91
CA LEU A 48 9.11 2.33 -4.43
C LEU A 48 8.03 2.16 -3.38
N MET A 49 6.84 2.66 -3.68
CA MET A 49 5.65 2.46 -2.87
C MET A 49 4.97 1.16 -3.25
N ASP A 50 4.71 0.33 -2.23
CA ASP A 50 4.00 -0.93 -2.37
C ASP A 50 2.74 -0.89 -1.52
N GLY A 51 1.58 -0.95 -2.18
CA GLY A 51 0.28 -0.96 -1.54
C GLY A 51 -0.20 0.40 -1.01
N PHE A 52 0.38 1.51 -1.47
CA PHE A 52 -0.06 2.89 -1.24
C PHE A 52 0.06 3.69 -2.55
N PRO A 53 -0.88 4.59 -2.87
CA PRO A 53 -2.15 4.85 -2.19
C PRO A 53 -3.21 3.75 -2.46
N ARG A 54 -4.17 3.57 -1.54
CA ARG A 54 -5.30 2.63 -1.68
C ARG A 54 -6.62 3.31 -2.01
N THR A 55 -6.76 4.58 -1.69
CA THR A 55 -7.96 5.41 -1.93
C THR A 55 -7.62 6.65 -2.74
N LEU A 56 -8.64 7.26 -3.34
CA LEU A 56 -8.48 8.51 -4.09
C LEU A 56 -8.03 9.68 -3.19
N SER A 57 -8.57 9.75 -1.96
CA SER A 57 -8.20 10.76 -0.96
C SER A 57 -6.72 10.70 -0.63
N GLN A 58 -6.18 9.48 -0.41
CA GLN A 58 -4.75 9.26 -0.18
C GLN A 58 -3.90 9.70 -1.36
N ALA A 59 -4.35 9.42 -2.60
CA ALA A 59 -3.64 9.87 -3.80
C ALA A 59 -3.60 11.40 -3.88
N GLN A 60 -4.74 12.08 -3.76
CA GLN A 60 -4.81 13.54 -3.85
C GLN A 60 -3.95 14.24 -2.80
N ALA A 61 -3.98 13.75 -1.56
CA ALA A 61 -3.22 14.35 -0.50
C ALA A 61 -1.71 14.03 -0.61
N PHE A 62 -1.34 12.86 -1.13
CA PHE A 62 0.05 12.54 -1.47
C PHE A 62 0.58 13.37 -2.66
N ASP A 63 -0.25 13.63 -3.67
CA ASP A 63 0.08 14.54 -4.78
C ASP A 63 0.37 15.96 -4.27
N GLY A 64 -0.45 16.45 -3.33
CA GLY A 64 -0.21 17.74 -2.66
C GLY A 64 1.14 17.78 -1.92
N TYR A 65 1.49 16.71 -1.21
CA TYR A 65 2.79 16.56 -0.56
C TYR A 65 3.95 16.60 -1.57
N LEU A 66 3.88 15.78 -2.63
CA LEU A 66 4.92 15.73 -3.67
C LEU A 66 5.16 17.10 -4.31
N ASN A 67 4.07 17.79 -4.69
CA ASN A 67 4.13 19.13 -5.27
C ASN A 67 4.78 20.15 -4.33
N HIS A 68 4.52 20.08 -3.02
CA HIS A 68 5.15 20.97 -2.04
C HIS A 68 6.66 20.74 -1.93
N HIS A 69 7.11 19.50 -2.09
CA HIS A 69 8.51 19.10 -2.00
C HIS A 69 9.25 19.15 -3.35
N GLY A 70 8.56 19.52 -4.44
CA GLY A 70 9.15 19.55 -5.79
C GLY A 70 9.43 18.17 -6.37
N ASP A 71 8.79 17.14 -5.81
CA ASP A 71 8.88 15.75 -6.25
C ASP A 71 7.67 15.37 -7.11
N GLN A 72 7.78 14.25 -7.83
CA GLN A 72 6.69 13.71 -8.65
C GLN A 72 6.78 12.18 -8.77
N ILE A 73 5.63 11.54 -8.92
CA ILE A 73 5.58 10.14 -9.34
C ILE A 73 6.07 10.03 -10.78
N THR A 74 7.10 9.25 -11.01
CA THR A 74 7.62 9.02 -12.37
C THR A 74 6.83 7.93 -13.10
N ARG A 75 6.47 6.85 -12.40
CA ARG A 75 5.82 5.67 -12.99
C ARG A 75 4.92 4.97 -11.99
N VAL A 76 3.88 4.33 -12.51
CA VAL A 76 3.01 3.40 -11.79
C VAL A 76 3.07 2.05 -12.49
N ILE A 77 3.30 0.99 -11.72
CA ILE A 77 3.34 -0.39 -12.24
C ILE A 77 2.06 -1.09 -11.82
N GLU A 78 1.23 -1.44 -12.80
CA GLU A 78 0.04 -2.25 -12.60
C GLU A 78 0.35 -3.72 -12.90
N LEU A 79 0.14 -4.58 -11.91
CA LEU A 79 0.28 -6.03 -12.07
C LEU A 79 -1.10 -6.63 -12.34
N VAL A 80 -1.36 -6.97 -13.60
CA VAL A 80 -2.61 -7.59 -14.03
C VAL A 80 -2.45 -9.10 -14.05
N ALA A 81 -3.32 -9.80 -13.32
CA ALA A 81 -3.39 -11.25 -13.31
C ALA A 81 -4.86 -11.71 -13.23
N ASP A 82 -5.15 -12.89 -13.76
CA ASP A 82 -6.48 -13.48 -13.67
C ASP A 82 -6.80 -13.90 -12.24
N ALA A 83 -8.07 -13.77 -11.85
CA ALA A 83 -8.50 -14.05 -10.48
C ALA A 83 -8.21 -15.50 -10.08
N ASP A 84 -8.36 -16.47 -10.98
CA ASP A 84 -8.13 -17.88 -10.70
C ASP A 84 -6.63 -18.17 -10.48
N GLY A 85 -5.74 -17.53 -11.25
CA GLY A 85 -4.30 -17.56 -11.08
C GLY A 85 -3.86 -16.96 -9.74
N ILE A 86 -4.45 -15.84 -9.32
CA ILE A 86 -4.19 -15.24 -8.01
C ILE A 86 -4.64 -16.18 -6.88
N VAL A 87 -5.87 -16.72 -6.96
CA VAL A 87 -6.39 -17.67 -5.97
C VAL A 87 -5.49 -18.90 -5.86
N LYS A 88 -5.06 -19.46 -6.99
CA LYS A 88 -4.16 -20.62 -7.02
C LYS A 88 -2.85 -20.33 -6.28
N ARG A 89 -2.22 -19.18 -6.56
CA ARG A 89 -0.98 -18.76 -5.90
C ARG A 89 -1.16 -18.58 -4.39
N LEU A 90 -2.29 -18.02 -3.96
CA LEU A 90 -2.59 -17.85 -2.54
C LEU A 90 -2.75 -19.19 -1.81
N ILE A 91 -3.46 -20.15 -2.44
CA ILE A 91 -3.61 -21.51 -1.90
C ILE A 91 -2.26 -22.23 -1.79
N GLU A 92 -1.40 -22.11 -2.81
CA GLU A 92 -0.06 -22.69 -2.78
C GLU A 92 0.79 -22.10 -1.65
N ARG A 93 0.71 -20.77 -1.44
CA ARG A 93 1.39 -20.09 -0.34
C ARG A 93 0.88 -20.55 1.03
N ALA A 94 -0.44 -20.67 1.21
CA ALA A 94 -1.04 -21.12 2.46
C ALA A 94 -0.56 -22.53 2.85
N LYS A 95 -0.41 -23.42 1.85
CA LYS A 95 0.17 -24.76 2.03
C LYS A 95 1.65 -24.73 2.43
N SER A 96 2.45 -23.86 1.81
CA SER A 96 3.88 -23.76 2.13
C SER A 96 4.16 -23.07 3.48
N GLU A 97 3.31 -22.13 3.90
CA GLU A 97 3.48 -21.34 5.13
C GLU A 97 2.67 -21.87 6.32
N ASN A 98 1.94 -22.98 6.14
CA ASN A 98 1.16 -23.68 7.18
C ASN A 98 0.18 -22.76 7.94
N ARG A 99 -0.59 -21.94 7.19
CA ARG A 99 -1.61 -21.04 7.73
C ARG A 99 -2.99 -21.71 7.67
N PRO A 100 -3.54 -22.22 8.79
CA PRO A 100 -4.78 -23.00 8.78
C PRO A 100 -6.03 -22.15 8.49
N ASP A 101 -5.95 -20.83 8.68
CA ASP A 101 -7.08 -19.91 8.53
C ASP A 101 -7.24 -19.35 7.10
N ASP A 102 -6.38 -19.73 6.14
CA ASP A 102 -6.42 -19.22 4.76
C ASP A 102 -7.35 -20.11 3.90
N THR A 103 -8.66 -19.82 3.86
CA THR A 103 -9.60 -20.58 3.02
C THR A 103 -9.71 -20.01 1.59
N PRO A 104 -9.97 -20.86 0.56
CA PRO A 104 -10.19 -20.39 -0.81
C PRO A 104 -11.33 -19.36 -0.96
N GLN A 105 -12.34 -19.42 -0.09
CA GLN A 105 -13.45 -18.47 -0.08
C GLN A 105 -13.02 -17.09 0.41
N GLU A 106 -12.18 -17.03 1.44
CA GLU A 106 -11.63 -15.76 1.94
C GLU A 106 -10.68 -15.13 0.93
N HIS A 107 -9.84 -15.92 0.26
CA HIS A 107 -9.00 -15.41 -0.83
C HIS A 107 -9.82 -14.82 -1.97
N ARG A 108 -10.92 -15.48 -2.38
CA ARG A 108 -11.82 -14.94 -3.41
C ARG A 108 -12.55 -13.69 -2.93
N ARG A 109 -12.98 -13.64 -1.67
CA ARG A 109 -13.61 -12.46 -1.09
C ARG A 109 -12.64 -11.29 -1.03
N ALA A 110 -11.38 -11.54 -0.65
CA ALA A 110 -10.32 -10.55 -0.64
C ALA A 110 -10.06 -9.99 -2.04
N ILE A 111 -9.91 -10.85 -3.07
CA ILE A 111 -9.69 -10.41 -4.46
C ILE A 111 -10.87 -9.57 -4.97
N LYS A 112 -12.12 -9.98 -4.70
CA LYS A 112 -13.31 -9.20 -5.05
C LYS A 112 -13.39 -7.86 -4.30
N GLY A 113 -12.81 -7.79 -3.12
CA GLY A 113 -12.78 -6.60 -2.27
C GLY A 113 -11.65 -5.63 -2.59
N ILE A 114 -10.70 -5.99 -3.46
CA ILE A 114 -9.67 -5.07 -3.95
C ILE A 114 -10.40 -4.02 -4.80
N PRO A 115 -10.52 -2.76 -4.33
CA PRO A 115 -11.07 -1.69 -5.16
C PRO A 115 -10.18 -1.57 -6.39
N SER A 116 -10.69 -1.00 -7.47
CA SER A 116 -9.88 -0.65 -8.64
C SER A 116 -8.88 0.47 -8.28
N SER A 117 -7.85 0.13 -7.49
CA SER A 117 -6.80 1.02 -6.97
C SER A 117 -5.98 1.65 -8.08
N HIS A 118 -6.02 1.07 -9.28
CA HIS A 118 -5.49 1.64 -10.51
C HIS A 118 -5.98 3.09 -10.72
N LYS A 119 -7.22 3.42 -10.33
CA LYS A 119 -7.74 4.80 -10.45
C LYS A 119 -7.01 5.79 -9.57
N ALA A 120 -6.71 5.42 -8.32
CA ALA A 120 -6.05 6.30 -7.37
C ALA A 120 -4.58 6.54 -7.76
N SER A 121 -3.84 5.48 -8.09
CA SER A 121 -2.44 5.61 -8.51
C SER A 121 -2.29 6.29 -9.87
N ALA A 122 -3.22 6.08 -10.81
CA ALA A 122 -3.17 6.73 -12.11
C ALA A 122 -3.38 8.25 -12.04
N GLU A 123 -4.11 8.75 -11.03
CA GLU A 123 -4.27 10.20 -10.83
C GLU A 123 -2.97 10.91 -10.45
N LEU A 124 -1.99 10.18 -9.91
CA LEU A 124 -0.68 10.72 -9.53
C LEU A 124 0.30 10.88 -10.70
N LEU A 125 -0.04 10.36 -11.89
CA LEU A 125 0.85 10.47 -13.03
C LEU A 125 0.80 11.90 -13.58
N PRO A 126 1.97 12.49 -13.92
CA PRO A 126 2.02 13.81 -14.55
C PRO A 126 1.18 13.78 -15.83
N ARG A 127 0.26 14.73 -15.96
CA ARG A 127 -0.56 14.88 -17.17
C ARG A 127 0.29 15.53 -18.27
N PRO A 128 0.22 15.04 -19.51
CA PRO A 128 0.97 15.59 -20.64
C PRO A 128 0.52 17.00 -21.01
#